data_AF-A0A563ESF2-F1
#
_entry.id   AF-A0A563ESF2-F1
#
_cell.length_a   1.000
_cell.length_b   1.000
_cell.length_c   1.000
_cell.angle_alpha   90.00
_cell.angle_beta   90.00
_cell.angle_gamma   90.00
#
_symmetry.space_group_name_H-M   'P 1'
#
loop_
_entity.id
_entity.type
_entity.pdbx_description
1 polymer ?
#
loop_
_entity_poly.entity_id
_entity_poly.type
_entity_poly.pdbx_seq_one_letter_code
_entity_poly.pdbx_strand_id
1 'polypeptide(L)'
;MSTKDDLAALPGLYDACEVVLGGGGGRRLLDERVRGGQSRGLNLHEGALRVRSRMLAVLASWSGMVTSERGVSAPRRREVPVLVAFLSAHADWLAGHPAAADFAEEIGGIAADARRVSSADSGVRQDLGKCSRPACGRPVWATLRGGGPVSARCEAGHDWPTHQWLLLVGAA
;
A
#
# COMPACT_ATOMS: atom_id res chain seq x y z
N MET A 1 -3.74 19.28 -1.65
CA MET A 1 -3.73 18.78 -0.26
C MET A 1 -2.67 19.57 0.49
N SER A 2 -2.91 19.98 1.74
CA SER A 2 -1.90 20.73 2.50
C SER A 2 -0.79 19.80 2.98
N THR A 3 0.44 20.29 3.14
CA THR A 3 1.56 19.51 3.71
C THR A 3 1.21 18.92 5.07
N LYS A 4 0.43 19.66 5.88
CA LYS A 4 -0.07 19.16 7.18
C LYS A 4 -1.01 17.96 7.01
N ASP A 5 -1.88 17.98 6.01
CA ASP A 5 -2.78 16.85 5.71
C ASP A 5 -1.99 15.64 5.24
N ASP A 6 -1.00 15.85 4.37
CA ASP A 6 -0.13 14.79 3.89
C ASP A 6 0.68 14.15 5.01
N LEU A 7 1.28 14.98 5.88
CA LEU A 7 2.03 14.53 7.06
C LEU A 7 1.13 13.70 7.99
N ALA A 8 -0.07 14.19 8.28
CA ALA A 8 -1.04 13.50 9.14
C ALA A 8 -1.53 12.16 8.55
N ALA A 9 -1.54 12.03 7.23
CA ALA A 9 -1.94 10.79 6.55
C ALA A 9 -0.86 9.70 6.56
N LEU A 10 0.43 10.05 6.77
CA LEU A 10 1.54 9.10 6.63
C LEU A 10 1.47 7.87 7.53
N PRO A 11 1.04 7.92 8.81
CA PRO A 11 0.91 6.71 9.63
C PRO A 11 -0.06 5.69 9.01
N GLY A 12 -1.25 6.12 8.58
CA GLY A 12 -2.21 5.23 7.94
C GLY A 12 -1.74 4.70 6.58
N LEU A 13 -1.01 5.52 5.81
CA LEU A 13 -0.40 5.10 4.54
C LEU A 13 0.75 4.10 4.73
N TYR A 14 1.51 4.25 5.82
CA TYR A 14 2.55 3.31 6.22
C TYR A 14 1.94 1.93 6.51
N ASP A 15 0.87 1.89 7.33
CA ASP A 15 0.14 0.67 7.65
C ASP A 15 -0.50 0.03 6.41
N ALA A 16 -1.07 0.84 5.51
CA ALA A 16 -1.63 0.35 4.25
C ALA A 16 -0.56 -0.32 3.35
N CYS A 17 0.68 0.18 3.35
CA CYS A 17 1.79 -0.48 2.68
C CYS A 17 2.18 -1.81 3.37
N GLU A 18 1.98 -1.96 4.69
CA GLU A 18 2.19 -3.22 5.39
C GLU A 18 1.23 -4.31 4.92
N VAL A 19 -0.04 -3.95 4.76
CA VAL A 19 -1.08 -4.85 4.29
C VAL A 19 -0.73 -5.37 2.89
N VAL A 20 -0.26 -4.48 2.01
CA VAL A 20 0.23 -4.85 0.67
C VAL A 20 1.47 -5.77 0.75
N LEU A 21 2.40 -5.48 1.66
CA LEU A 21 3.58 -6.34 1.87
C LEU A 21 3.23 -7.75 2.34
N GLY A 22 2.23 -7.89 3.21
CA GLY A 22 1.76 -9.19 3.74
C GLY A 22 0.85 -9.96 2.78
N GLY A 23 0.34 -9.31 1.72
CA GLY A 23 -0.69 -9.83 0.82
C GLY A 23 -0.29 -11.03 -0.06
N GLY A 24 0.98 -11.41 -0.12
CA GLY A 24 1.44 -12.61 -0.84
C GLY A 24 1.20 -13.94 -0.12
N GLY A 25 0.69 -13.94 1.13
CA GLY A 25 0.68 -15.12 2.01
C GLY A 25 -0.67 -15.60 2.54
N GLY A 26 -1.79 -15.12 1.99
CA GLY A 26 -3.07 -15.12 2.71
C GLY A 26 -4.29 -15.84 2.12
N ARG A 27 -4.17 -16.87 1.25
CA ARG A 27 -5.21 -17.92 1.06
C ARG A 27 -4.77 -19.11 0.20
N ARG A 28 -3.72 -19.82 0.62
CA ARG A 28 -3.40 -21.17 0.10
C ARG A 28 -3.63 -22.25 1.15
N LEU A 29 -4.80 -22.22 1.78
CA LEU A 29 -5.38 -23.43 2.35
C LEU A 29 -6.23 -24.05 1.25
N LEU A 30 -5.85 -25.26 0.86
CA LEU A 30 -6.43 -26.09 -0.20
C LEU A 30 -5.91 -25.76 -1.62
N ASP A 31 -4.64 -26.05 -1.88
CA ASP A 31 -4.28 -26.46 -3.24
C ASP A 31 -3.25 -27.60 -3.17
N GLU A 32 -3.53 -28.58 -4.00
CA GLU A 32 -3.18 -29.98 -3.90
C GLU A 32 -1.68 -30.24 -4.12
N ARG A 33 -1.27 -31.41 -3.64
CA ARG A 33 0.11 -31.89 -3.53
C ARG A 33 0.74 -32.09 -4.92
N VAL A 34 1.59 -31.16 -5.38
CA VAL A 34 2.52 -31.40 -6.50
C VAL A 34 3.95 -31.49 -5.98
N ARG A 35 4.58 -32.65 -6.23
CA ARG A 35 5.99 -32.95 -5.94
C ARG A 35 6.90 -32.12 -6.85
N GLY A 36 7.91 -31.48 -6.26
CA GLY A 36 9.01 -30.86 -6.99
C GLY A 36 9.47 -29.58 -6.29
N GLY A 37 10.57 -29.68 -5.53
CA GLY A 37 11.08 -28.58 -4.72
C GLY A 37 11.57 -27.41 -5.55
N GLN A 38 11.02 -26.23 -5.27
CA GLN A 38 11.67 -24.95 -5.47
C GLN A 38 11.21 -24.04 -4.33
N SER A 39 12.19 -23.45 -3.65
CA SER A 39 12.07 -22.62 -2.47
C SER A 39 10.95 -21.60 -2.65
N ARG A 40 9.90 -21.67 -1.83
CA ARG A 40 8.89 -20.59 -1.71
C ARG A 40 9.57 -19.35 -1.13
N GLY A 41 10.15 -18.54 -1.99
CA GLY A 41 10.62 -17.20 -1.65
C GLY A 41 9.44 -16.36 -1.18
N LEU A 42 9.64 -15.58 -0.12
CA LEU A 42 8.71 -14.57 0.34
C LEU A 42 8.40 -13.64 -0.85
N ASN A 43 7.19 -13.72 -1.43
CA ASN A 43 6.73 -12.78 -2.44
C ASN A 43 6.39 -11.45 -1.74
N LEU A 44 7.43 -10.72 -1.34
CA LEU A 44 7.31 -9.38 -0.76
C LEU A 44 7.08 -8.39 -1.90
N HIS A 45 6.07 -7.52 -1.75
CA HIS A 45 5.83 -6.45 -2.71
C HIS A 45 6.95 -5.40 -2.62
N GLU A 46 8.00 -5.53 -3.43
CA GLU A 46 9.21 -4.70 -3.38
C GLU A 46 8.93 -3.19 -3.41
N GLY A 47 7.89 -2.77 -4.15
CA GLY A 47 7.47 -1.38 -4.18
C GLY A 47 6.97 -0.85 -2.83
N ALA A 48 6.27 -1.69 -2.06
CA ALA A 48 5.73 -1.31 -0.75
C ALA A 48 6.84 -1.28 0.30
N LEU A 49 7.82 -2.19 0.20
CA LEU A 49 8.99 -2.20 1.05
C LEU A 49 9.82 -0.94 0.83
N ARG A 50 10.09 -0.60 -0.43
CA ARG A 50 10.84 0.60 -0.80
C ARG A 50 10.18 1.87 -0.29
N VAL A 51 8.86 2.01 -0.45
CA VAL A 51 8.13 3.19 0.01
C VAL A 51 8.17 3.32 1.53
N ARG A 52 7.97 2.22 2.28
CA ARG A 52 8.06 2.22 3.75
C ARG A 52 9.45 2.64 4.25
N SER A 53 10.50 2.10 3.64
CA SER A 53 11.88 2.48 3.97
C SER A 53 12.15 3.95 3.67
N ARG A 54 11.65 4.46 2.52
CA ARG A 54 11.77 5.87 2.15
C ARG A 54 11.05 6.79 3.13
N MET A 55 9.83 6.45 3.56
CA MET A 55 9.10 7.23 4.57
C MET A 55 9.91 7.38 5.86
N LEU A 56 10.42 6.26 6.41
CA LEU A 56 11.22 6.28 7.63
C LEU A 56 12.50 7.11 7.46
N ALA A 57 13.15 7.04 6.30
CA ALA A 57 14.36 7.80 6.01
C ALA A 57 14.09 9.31 5.97
N VAL A 58 13.08 9.74 5.20
CA VAL A 58 12.67 11.15 5.07
C VAL A 58 12.25 11.73 6.41
N LEU A 59 11.36 11.05 7.14
CA LEU A 59 10.87 11.53 8.44
C LEU A 59 12.00 11.64 9.48
N ALA A 60 12.94 10.68 9.47
CA ALA A 60 14.10 10.73 10.37
C ALA A 60 15.07 11.86 10.00
N SER A 61 15.28 12.12 8.70
CA SER A 61 16.11 13.23 8.22
C SER A 61 15.57 14.57 8.70
N TRP A 62 14.29 14.84 8.45
CA TRP A 62 13.63 16.08 8.89
C TRP A 62 13.59 16.20 10.41
N SER A 63 13.37 15.09 11.13
CA SER A 63 13.43 15.11 12.60
C SER A 63 14.83 15.46 13.08
N GLY A 64 15.87 14.94 12.43
CA GLY A 64 17.27 15.27 12.70
C GLY A 64 17.57 16.76 12.48
N MET A 65 17.12 17.33 11.37
CA MET A 65 17.26 18.76 11.09
C MET A 65 16.61 19.62 12.19
N VAL A 66 15.35 19.34 12.55
CA VAL A 66 14.64 20.06 13.62
C VAL A 66 15.40 19.96 14.94
N THR A 67 15.91 18.78 15.29
CA THR A 67 16.68 18.61 16.54
C THR A 67 18.00 19.39 16.52
N SER A 68 18.71 19.36 15.40
CA SER A 68 20.00 20.03 15.23
C SER A 68 19.85 21.55 15.27
N GLU A 69 18.86 22.10 14.58
CA GLU A 69 18.73 23.54 14.40
C GLU A 69 17.93 24.21 15.51
N ARG A 70 16.91 23.54 16.08
CA ARG A 70 16.14 24.09 17.20
C ARG A 70 16.73 23.74 18.57
N GLY A 71 17.70 22.84 18.63
CA GLY A 71 18.28 22.36 19.90
C GLY A 71 17.28 21.60 20.78
N VAL A 72 16.24 21.00 20.18
CA VAL A 72 15.22 20.22 20.91
C VAL A 72 15.63 18.75 21.01
N SER A 73 15.11 18.05 22.02
CA SER A 73 15.38 16.62 22.19
C SER A 73 14.81 15.79 21.03
N ALA A 74 15.59 14.82 20.56
CA ALA A 74 15.16 13.91 19.53
C ALA A 74 14.03 12.97 20.00
N PRO A 75 13.17 12.51 19.08
CA PRO A 75 12.19 11.47 19.37
C PRO A 75 12.87 10.21 19.91
N ARG A 76 12.29 9.61 20.96
CA ARG A 76 12.87 8.43 21.63
C ARG A 76 12.91 7.18 20.74
N ARG A 77 12.06 7.13 19.70
CA ARG A 77 11.88 5.98 18.80
C ARG A 77 11.88 6.45 17.36
N ARG A 78 12.48 5.64 16.48
CA ARG A 78 12.51 5.86 15.04
C ARG A 78 11.37 5.10 14.34
N GLU A 79 10.15 5.44 14.73
CA GLU A 79 8.91 4.81 14.24
C GLU A 79 8.08 5.88 13.53
N VAL A 80 7.44 5.55 12.40
CA VAL A 80 6.69 6.54 11.58
C VAL A 80 5.69 7.35 12.40
N PRO A 81 4.82 6.77 13.24
CA PRO A 81 3.86 7.55 14.02
C PRO A 81 4.54 8.54 14.97
N VAL A 82 5.66 8.13 15.58
CA VAL A 82 6.42 8.95 16.53
C VAL A 82 7.09 10.13 15.83
N LEU A 83 7.72 9.89 14.68
CA LEU A 83 8.38 10.94 13.89
C LEU A 83 7.36 11.92 13.29
N VAL A 84 6.21 11.43 12.82
CA VAL A 84 5.10 12.27 12.33
C VAL A 84 4.57 13.17 13.44
N ALA A 85 4.33 12.63 14.64
CA ALA A 85 3.86 13.42 15.79
C ALA A 85 4.86 14.53 16.16
N PHE A 86 6.16 14.20 16.18
CA PHE A 86 7.22 15.17 16.42
C PHE A 86 7.24 16.29 15.37
N LEU A 87 7.26 15.94 14.09
CA LEU A 87 7.26 16.93 13.01
C LEU A 87 5.98 17.77 12.99
N SER A 88 4.83 17.18 13.33
CA SER A 88 3.56 17.89 13.43
C SER A 88 3.59 18.97 14.53
N ALA A 89 4.20 18.66 15.68
CA ALA A 89 4.39 19.63 16.76
C ALA A 89 5.33 20.80 16.38
N HIS A 90 6.16 20.61 15.35
CA HIS A 90 7.09 21.62 14.82
C HIS A 90 6.68 22.16 13.44
N ALA A 91 5.47 21.88 12.96
CA ALA A 91 5.03 22.20 11.61
C ALA A 91 5.04 23.71 11.31
N ASP A 92 4.69 24.55 12.30
CA ASP A 92 4.69 26.01 12.11
C ASP A 92 6.12 26.57 12.00
N TRP A 93 7.08 25.96 12.71
CA TRP A 93 8.49 26.32 12.56
C TRP A 93 9.03 25.87 11.21
N LEU A 94 8.71 24.64 10.79
CA LEU A 94 9.09 24.12 9.46
C LEU A 94 8.50 24.98 8.34
N ALA A 95 7.28 25.49 8.50
CA ALA A 95 6.64 26.37 7.51
C ALA A 95 7.36 27.72 7.35
N GLY A 96 8.04 28.20 8.40
CA GLY A 96 8.88 29.41 8.36
C GLY A 96 10.34 29.16 7.99
N HIS A 97 10.75 27.90 7.80
CA HIS A 97 12.14 27.53 7.53
C HIS A 97 12.51 27.78 6.05
N PRO A 98 13.75 28.17 5.70
CA PRO A 98 14.17 28.34 4.31
C PRO A 98 13.93 27.10 3.42
N ALA A 99 14.00 25.90 3.99
CA ALA A 99 13.74 24.63 3.31
C ALA A 99 12.27 24.16 3.39
N ALA A 100 11.31 25.05 3.70
CA ALA A 100 9.90 24.69 3.81
C ALA A 100 9.33 24.07 2.52
N ALA A 101 9.78 24.56 1.36
CA ALA A 101 9.37 24.03 0.06
C ALA A 101 9.85 22.59 -0.13
N ASP A 102 11.10 22.30 0.18
CA ASP A 102 11.68 20.96 0.10
C ASP A 102 10.96 19.99 1.06
N PHE A 103 10.65 20.44 2.28
CA PHE A 103 9.85 19.66 3.23
C PHE A 103 8.48 19.31 2.65
N ALA A 104 7.78 20.30 2.08
CA ALA A 104 6.48 20.08 1.48
C ALA A 104 6.54 19.11 0.29
N GLU A 105 7.55 19.26 -0.58
CA GLU A 105 7.76 18.39 -1.73
C GLU A 105 8.05 16.95 -1.30
N GLU A 106 8.97 16.74 -0.35
CA GLU A 106 9.32 15.40 0.10
C GLU A 106 8.16 14.69 0.80
N ILE A 107 7.44 15.38 1.69
CA ILE A 107 6.27 14.83 2.38
C ILE A 107 5.15 14.50 1.39
N GLY A 108 4.83 15.42 0.47
CA GLY A 108 3.84 15.18 -0.58
C GLY A 108 4.25 14.03 -1.51
N GLY A 109 5.53 13.94 -1.86
CA GLY A 109 6.11 12.89 -2.69
C GLY A 109 5.98 11.50 -2.07
N ILE A 110 6.39 11.33 -0.81
CA ILE A 110 6.26 10.03 -0.12
C ILE A 110 4.79 9.65 0.12
N ALA A 111 3.91 10.62 0.40
CA ALA A 111 2.49 10.36 0.57
C ALA A 111 1.82 9.92 -0.76
N ALA A 112 2.19 10.57 -1.87
CA ALA A 112 1.73 10.19 -3.21
C ALA A 112 2.24 8.80 -3.63
N ASP A 113 3.52 8.49 -3.39
CA ASP A 113 4.09 7.16 -3.63
C ASP A 113 3.34 6.07 -2.86
N ALA A 114 3.05 6.31 -1.59
CA ALA A 114 2.33 5.37 -0.75
C ALA A 114 0.90 5.15 -1.20
N ARG A 115 0.18 6.24 -1.52
CA ARG A 115 -1.16 6.14 -2.11
C ARG A 115 -1.13 5.34 -3.41
N ARG A 116 -0.14 5.58 -4.29
CA ARG A 116 0.02 4.80 -5.52
C ARG A 116 0.20 3.32 -5.23
N VAL A 117 1.16 2.94 -4.38
CA VAL A 117 1.43 1.53 -4.07
C VAL A 117 0.22 0.87 -3.39
N SER A 118 -0.40 1.53 -2.41
CA SER A 118 -1.60 1.02 -1.74
C SER A 118 -2.82 0.97 -2.66
N SER A 119 -2.92 1.82 -3.69
CA SER A 119 -4.02 1.83 -4.65
C SER A 119 -3.82 0.87 -5.84
N ALA A 120 -2.56 0.59 -6.21
CA ALA A 120 -2.18 -0.26 -7.34
C ALA A 120 -2.34 -1.76 -7.02
N ASP A 121 -2.22 -2.15 -5.75
CA ASP A 121 -2.36 -3.54 -5.30
C ASP A 121 -3.60 -3.77 -4.39
N SER A 122 -4.47 -2.76 -4.25
CA SER A 122 -5.75 -2.90 -3.51
C SER A 122 -6.80 -3.67 -4.29
N GLY A 123 -6.39 -4.61 -5.14
CA GLY A 123 -7.24 -5.62 -5.68
C GLY A 123 -6.72 -6.96 -5.23
N VAL A 124 -7.11 -7.44 -4.05
CA VAL A 124 -7.00 -8.89 -3.80
C VAL A 124 -7.75 -9.55 -4.95
N ARG A 125 -7.04 -10.27 -5.81
CA ARG A 125 -7.65 -10.97 -6.92
C ARG A 125 -8.20 -12.28 -6.39
N GLN A 126 -9.52 -12.35 -6.27
CA GLN A 126 -10.20 -13.60 -5.99
C GLN A 126 -10.47 -14.31 -7.32
N ASP A 127 -10.00 -15.55 -7.46
CA ASP A 127 -10.38 -16.41 -8.57
C ASP A 127 -11.89 -16.70 -8.47
N LEU A 128 -12.62 -16.39 -9.53
CA LEU A 128 -14.05 -16.70 -9.67
C LEU A 128 -14.29 -17.89 -10.61
N GLY A 129 -13.25 -18.54 -11.14
CA GLY A 129 -13.38 -19.65 -12.09
C GLY A 129 -13.33 -19.19 -13.55
N LYS A 130 -13.93 -19.98 -14.46
CA LYS A 130 -13.78 -19.77 -15.91
C LYS A 130 -14.87 -18.87 -16.48
N CYS A 131 -14.51 -18.08 -17.49
CA CYS A 131 -15.45 -17.25 -18.21
C CYS A 131 -16.44 -18.12 -19.03
N SER A 132 -17.74 -18.00 -18.74
CA SER A 132 -18.83 -18.69 -19.45
C SER A 132 -19.15 -18.15 -20.85
N ARG A 133 -18.48 -17.09 -21.31
CA ARG A 133 -18.62 -16.60 -22.69
C ARG A 133 -18.21 -17.71 -23.67
N PRO A 134 -19.00 -17.96 -24.73
CA PRO A 134 -18.64 -18.93 -25.77
C PRO A 134 -17.22 -18.69 -26.29
N ALA A 135 -16.43 -19.76 -26.38
CA ALA A 135 -15.02 -19.75 -26.84
C ALA A 135 -14.01 -18.95 -25.99
N CYS A 136 -14.37 -18.42 -24.82
CA CYS A 136 -13.41 -17.72 -23.95
C CYS A 136 -12.68 -18.69 -23.00
N GLY A 137 -13.41 -19.28 -22.04
CA GLY A 137 -12.86 -20.25 -21.06
C GLY A 137 -11.75 -19.75 -20.13
N ARG A 138 -11.25 -18.52 -20.33
CA ARG A 138 -10.16 -17.93 -19.53
C ARG A 138 -10.57 -17.64 -18.09
N PRO A 139 -9.62 -17.66 -17.13
CA PRO A 139 -9.88 -17.32 -15.74
C PRO A 139 -10.52 -15.94 -15.58
N VAL A 140 -11.44 -15.83 -14.63
CA VAL A 140 -12.12 -14.61 -14.19
C VAL A 140 -11.58 -14.23 -12.82
N TRP A 141 -11.07 -13.01 -12.72
CA TRP A 141 -10.54 -12.48 -11.47
C TRP A 141 -11.45 -11.37 -10.95
N ALA A 142 -11.87 -11.45 -9.69
CA ALA A 142 -12.51 -10.36 -8.98
C ALA A 142 -11.47 -9.51 -8.25
N THR A 143 -11.53 -8.20 -8.44
CA THR A 143 -10.74 -7.22 -7.68
C THR A 143 -11.53 -6.87 -6.42
N LEU A 144 -10.98 -7.16 -5.23
CA LEU A 144 -11.59 -6.74 -3.96
C LEU A 144 -11.02 -5.40 -3.49
N ARG A 145 -11.87 -4.41 -3.19
CA ARG A 145 -11.49 -3.16 -2.51
C ARG A 145 -12.31 -2.99 -1.23
N GLY A 146 -11.65 -2.63 -0.13
CA GLY A 146 -12.34 -2.28 1.13
C GLY A 146 -13.19 -3.41 1.74
N GLY A 147 -12.86 -4.67 1.49
CA GLY A 147 -13.61 -5.83 2.00
C GLY A 147 -14.74 -6.35 1.09
N GLY A 148 -14.94 -5.75 -0.09
CA GLY A 148 -15.94 -6.21 -1.07
C GLY A 148 -15.40 -6.28 -2.50
N PRO A 149 -15.93 -7.16 -3.35
CA PRO A 149 -15.55 -7.23 -4.76
C PRO A 149 -16.10 -6.00 -5.51
N VAL A 150 -15.24 -5.31 -6.28
CA VAL A 150 -15.57 -4.06 -6.99
C VAL A 150 -15.59 -4.21 -8.51
N SER A 151 -14.89 -5.20 -9.05
CA SER A 151 -14.96 -5.56 -10.46
C SER A 151 -14.59 -7.02 -10.63
N ALA A 152 -15.12 -7.69 -11.66
CA ALA A 152 -14.62 -8.99 -12.07
C ALA A 152 -14.46 -9.02 -13.59
N ARG A 153 -13.30 -9.49 -14.04
CA ARG A 153 -12.93 -9.48 -15.45
C ARG A 153 -12.15 -10.73 -15.78
N CYS A 154 -12.39 -11.30 -16.96
CA CYS A 154 -11.56 -12.38 -17.47
C CYS A 154 -10.28 -11.86 -18.13
N GLU A 155 -9.26 -12.71 -18.27
CA GLU A 155 -8.01 -12.32 -18.95
C GLU A 155 -8.17 -11.91 -20.41
N ALA A 156 -9.29 -12.24 -21.06
CA ALA A 156 -9.62 -11.76 -22.40
C ALA A 156 -10.29 -10.36 -22.41
N GLY A 157 -10.58 -9.77 -21.25
CA GLY A 157 -11.17 -8.44 -21.14
C GLY A 157 -12.70 -8.41 -20.96
N HIS A 158 -13.38 -9.55 -20.81
CA HIS A 158 -14.82 -9.55 -20.56
C HIS A 158 -15.14 -9.12 -19.13
N ASP A 159 -15.93 -8.07 -18.99
CA ASP A 159 -16.44 -7.58 -17.72
C ASP A 159 -17.67 -8.37 -17.25
N TRP A 160 -17.73 -8.62 -15.95
CA TRP A 160 -18.86 -9.26 -15.29
C TRP A 160 -19.53 -8.28 -14.34
N PRO A 161 -20.83 -8.00 -14.49
CA PRO A 161 -21.55 -7.16 -13.54
C PRO A 161 -21.75 -7.91 -12.21
N THR A 162 -21.77 -7.17 -11.10
CA THR A 162 -21.78 -7.70 -9.72
C THR A 162 -22.84 -8.77 -9.46
N HIS A 163 -24.03 -8.64 -10.06
CA HIS A 163 -25.13 -9.61 -9.91
C HIS A 163 -24.86 -10.98 -10.56
N GLN A 164 -23.89 -11.07 -11.49
CA GLN A 164 -23.56 -12.33 -12.18
C GLN A 164 -22.40 -13.07 -11.52
N TRP A 165 -21.76 -12.50 -10.50
CA TRP A 165 -20.62 -13.14 -9.84
C TRP A 165 -21.04 -14.38 -9.05
N LEU A 166 -22.27 -14.42 -8.53
CA LEU A 166 -22.82 -15.60 -7.85
C LEU A 166 -22.94 -16.82 -8.78
N LEU A 167 -23.02 -16.61 -10.10
CA LEU A 167 -23.05 -17.69 -11.10
C LEU A 167 -21.66 -18.29 -11.36
N LEU A 168 -20.60 -17.60 -10.91
CA LEU A 168 -19.21 -18.01 -11.05
C LEU A 168 -18.68 -18.72 -9.80
N VAL A 169 -19.22 -18.39 -8.62
CA VAL A 169 -18.88 -19.07 -7.36
C VAL A 169 -19.40 -20.50 -7.39
N GLY A 170 -18.52 -21.48 -7.62
CA GLY A 170 -18.83 -22.91 -7.48
C GLY A 170 -19.01 -23.71 -8.77
N ALA A 171 -18.61 -23.19 -9.94
CA ALA A 171 -18.47 -24.03 -11.13
C ALA A 171 -17.18 -24.86 -11.07
N ALA A 172 -17.23 -25.96 -10.31
CA ALA A 172 -16.21 -27.02 -10.31
C ALA A 172 -16.18 -27.75 -11.66
#